data_AF-A0A940L4Q9-F1
#
_entry.id   AF-A0A940L4Q9-F1
#
_cell.length_a   1.000
_cell.length_b   1.000
_cell.length_c   1.000
_cell.angle_alpha   90.00
_cell.angle_beta   90.00
_cell.angle_gamma   90.00
#
_symmetry.space_group_name_H-M   'P 1'
#
loop_
_entity.id
_entity.type
_entity.pdbx_description
1 polymer ?
#
loop_
_entity_poly.entity_id
_entity_poly.type
_entity_poly.pdbx_seq_one_letter_code
_entity_poly.pdbx_strand_id
1 'polypeptide(L)'
;KLTELKLIELKDNRYTPLKTSFKVPDSFGDLGLEAFYVQNLEAAKEAIKLPKEKRRFKSIFIPLNPDEFSEFNDSFQAFVNEHLHKYNTDNYADRALYQVHFNMIPAAEPLE
;
A
#
# COMPACT_ATOMS: atom_id res chain seq x y z
N LYS A 1 10.17 5.62 8.16
CA LYS A 1 10.17 4.13 8.13
C LYS A 1 9.06 3.60 9.02
N LEU A 2 8.41 2.49 8.65
CA LEU A 2 7.36 1.88 9.50
C LEU A 2 7.86 1.51 10.90
N THR A 3 9.15 1.24 11.03
CA THR A 3 9.87 1.06 12.32
C THR A 3 9.98 2.36 13.12
N GLU A 4 10.23 3.50 12.46
CA GLU A 4 10.29 4.84 13.09
C GLU A 4 8.90 5.29 13.56
N LEU A 5 7.84 4.89 12.85
CA LEU A 5 6.44 5.12 13.24
C LEU A 5 5.95 4.15 14.33
N LYS A 6 6.78 3.22 14.81
CA LYS A 6 6.44 2.16 15.78
C LYS A 6 5.23 1.31 15.36
N LEU A 7 5.11 1.06 14.06
CA LEU A 7 4.02 0.25 13.49
C LEU A 7 4.46 -1.20 13.26
N ILE A 8 5.76 -1.41 13.02
CA ILE A 8 6.40 -2.72 12.88
C ILE A 8 7.75 -2.71 13.62
N GLU A 9 8.23 -3.88 14.04
CA GLU A 9 9.57 -4.10 14.56
C GLU A 9 10.36 -5.06 13.65
N LEU A 10 11.68 -4.92 13.58
CA LEU A 10 12.57 -5.87 12.91
C LEU A 10 13.27 -6.73 13.97
N LYS A 11 12.91 -8.02 14.05
CA LYS A 11 13.49 -8.98 15.00
C LYS A 11 13.88 -10.26 14.25
N ASP A 12 15.09 -10.77 14.51
CA ASP A 12 15.61 -11.98 13.85
C ASP A 12 15.52 -11.94 12.31
N ASN A 13 15.79 -10.76 11.74
CA ASN A 13 15.69 -10.49 10.29
C ASN A 13 14.27 -10.65 9.70
N ARG A 14 13.23 -10.52 10.55
CA ARG A 14 11.82 -10.57 10.18
C ARG A 14 11.08 -9.33 10.68
N TYR A 15 10.20 -8.79 9.84
CA TYR A 15 9.31 -7.71 10.25
C TYR A 15 8.07 -8.28 10.95
N THR A 16 7.84 -7.83 12.18
CA THR A 16 6.67 -8.19 12.97
C THR A 16 5.83 -6.93 13.18
N PRO A 17 4.53 -6.94 12.81
CA PRO A 17 3.67 -5.80 13.07
C PRO A 17 3.41 -5.67 14.58
N LEU A 18 3.51 -4.44 15.10
CA LEU A 18 3.22 -4.11 16.50
C LEU A 18 1.71 -3.86 16.73
N LYS A 19 0.95 -3.71 15.64
CA LYS A 19 -0.50 -3.55 15.62
C LYS A 19 -1.09 -4.40 14.49
N THR A 20 -2.23 -5.02 14.73
CA THR A 20 -2.96 -5.87 13.77
C THR A 20 -3.38 -5.12 12.51
N SER A 21 -3.73 -3.84 12.66
CA SER A 21 -3.88 -2.90 11.55
C SER A 21 -3.52 -1.49 12.01
N PHE A 22 -3.12 -0.63 11.08
CA PHE A 22 -2.89 0.79 11.36
C PHE A 22 -3.33 1.62 10.14
N LYS A 23 -3.99 2.75 10.40
CA LYS A 23 -4.21 3.79 9.40
C LYS A 23 -3.03 4.76 9.43
N VAL A 24 -2.49 5.08 8.27
CA VAL A 24 -1.55 6.20 8.12
C VAL A 24 -2.38 7.48 8.02
N PRO A 25 -2.07 8.54 8.78
CA PRO A 25 -2.75 9.83 8.65
C PRO A 25 -2.64 10.35 7.21
N ASP A 26 -3.75 10.79 6.64
CA ASP A 26 -3.84 11.36 5.30
C ASP A 26 -4.13 12.86 5.43
N SER A 27 -3.07 13.65 5.68
CA SER A 27 -3.19 15.10 5.81
C SER A 27 -2.14 15.79 4.94
N PHE A 28 -2.55 16.88 4.30
CA PHE A 28 -1.69 17.66 3.40
C PHE A 28 -0.49 18.23 4.18
N GLY A 29 0.72 18.04 3.64
CA GLY A 29 1.95 18.52 4.27
C GLY A 29 2.46 17.67 5.44
N ASP A 30 1.91 16.47 5.64
CA ASP A 30 2.44 15.52 6.62
C ASP A 30 3.80 14.97 6.11
N LEU A 31 4.88 15.51 6.65
CA LEU A 31 6.26 15.08 6.37
C LEU A 31 6.46 13.58 6.63
N GLY A 32 5.70 12.99 7.55
CA GLY A 32 5.70 11.56 7.82
C GLY A 32 5.08 10.75 6.70
N LEU A 33 3.97 11.23 6.12
CA LEU A 33 3.33 10.62 4.95
C LEU A 33 4.22 10.71 3.71
N GLU A 34 4.82 11.88 3.46
CA GLU A 34 5.75 12.08 2.34
C GLU A 34 6.97 11.16 2.45
N ALA A 35 7.63 11.16 3.62
CA ALA A 35 8.77 10.28 3.86
C ALA A 35 8.40 8.79 3.75
N PHE A 36 7.20 8.41 4.19
CA PHE A 36 6.70 7.04 4.04
C PHE A 36 6.45 6.70 2.57
N TYR A 37 5.83 7.60 1.81
CA TYR A 37 5.59 7.42 0.38
C TYR A 37 6.88 7.26 -0.42
N VAL A 38 7.86 8.15 -0.19
CA VAL A 38 9.19 8.06 -0.83
C VAL A 38 9.87 6.74 -0.50
N GLN A 39 9.83 6.31 0.76
CA GLN A 39 10.43 5.02 1.16
C GLN A 39 9.75 3.82 0.48
N ASN A 40 8.43 3.86 0.31
CA ASN A 40 7.70 2.80 -0.39
C ASN A 40 8.02 2.77 -1.89
N LEU A 41 8.20 3.93 -2.52
CA LEU A 41 8.63 4.01 -3.92
C LEU A 41 10.02 3.40 -4.11
N GLU A 42 10.97 3.73 -3.23
CA GLU A 42 12.31 3.13 -3.28
C GLU A 42 12.28 1.62 -3.03
N ALA A 43 11.48 1.16 -2.06
CA ALA A 43 11.29 -0.28 -1.83
C ALA A 43 10.65 -0.99 -3.03
N ALA A 44 9.69 -0.35 -3.70
CA ALA A 44 9.05 -0.88 -4.91
C ALA A 44 10.02 -0.95 -6.10
N LYS A 45 10.90 0.05 -6.26
CA LYS A 45 11.98 0.02 -7.26
C LYS A 45 12.92 -1.17 -7.02
N GLU A 46 13.31 -1.43 -5.78
CA GLU A 46 14.17 -2.58 -5.47
C GLU A 46 13.44 -3.92 -5.62
N ALA A 47 12.14 -3.96 -5.29
CA ALA A 47 11.33 -5.16 -5.43
C ALA A 47 11.25 -5.66 -6.88
N ILE A 48 11.41 -4.80 -7.89
CA ILE A 48 11.43 -5.21 -9.30
C ILE A 48 12.59 -6.17 -9.64
N LYS A 49 13.64 -6.20 -8.82
CA LYS A 49 14.82 -7.06 -8.99
C LYS A 49 14.65 -8.45 -8.37
N LEU A 50 13.59 -8.69 -7.57
CA LEU A 50 13.35 -9.97 -6.92
C LEU A 50 13.03 -11.10 -7.93
N PRO A 51 13.05 -12.39 -7.55
CA PRO A 51 12.56 -13.47 -8.40
C PRO A 51 11.10 -13.28 -8.83
N LYS A 52 10.72 -13.75 -10.03
CA LYS A 52 9.38 -13.53 -10.62
C LYS A 52 8.25 -14.01 -9.70
N GLU A 53 8.49 -15.09 -8.97
CA GLU A 53 7.56 -15.74 -8.05
C GLU A 53 7.24 -14.85 -6.85
N LYS A 54 8.17 -13.95 -6.49
CA LYS A 54 8.07 -13.01 -5.38
C LYS A 54 7.66 -11.59 -5.80
N ARG A 55 7.66 -11.31 -7.11
CA ARG A 55 7.23 -10.01 -7.66
C ARG A 55 5.75 -10.04 -8.00
N ARG A 56 5.03 -8.99 -7.62
CA ARG A 56 3.65 -8.74 -8.03
C ARG A 56 3.56 -7.28 -8.46
N PHE A 57 3.64 -7.04 -9.77
CA PHE A 57 3.42 -5.73 -10.37
C PHE A 57 2.13 -5.79 -11.19
N LYS A 58 1.18 -4.92 -10.86
CA LYS A 58 -0.05 -4.73 -11.61
C LYS A 58 -0.25 -3.22 -11.79
N SER A 59 -0.50 -2.79 -13.01
CA SER A 59 -0.85 -1.41 -13.33
C SER A 59 -2.12 -1.43 -14.16
N ILE A 60 -3.00 -0.45 -13.94
CA ILE A 60 -4.25 -0.28 -14.66
C ILE A 60 -4.33 1.19 -15.05
N PHE A 61 -4.61 1.46 -16.33
CA PHE A 61 -4.85 2.80 -16.85
C PHE A 61 -6.29 2.83 -17.35
N ILE A 62 -7.13 3.68 -16.75
CA ILE A 62 -8.55 3.79 -17.08
C ILE A 62 -8.86 5.28 -17.25
N PRO A 63 -9.46 5.71 -18.38
CA PRO A 63 -10.01 7.04 -18.49
C PRO A 63 -11.29 7.11 -17.65
N LEU A 64 -11.35 8.07 -16.72
CA LEU A 64 -12.49 8.27 -15.84
C LEU A 64 -12.78 9.77 -15.77
N ASN A 65 -14.06 10.14 -15.84
CA ASN A 65 -14.50 11.46 -15.42
C ASN A 65 -14.54 11.55 -13.87
N PRO A 66 -14.77 12.74 -13.27
CA PRO A 66 -14.76 12.90 -11.82
C PRO A 66 -15.74 12.01 -11.05
N ASP A 67 -16.95 11.80 -11.57
CA ASP A 67 -17.97 10.97 -10.93
C ASP A 67 -17.58 9.49 -11.01
N GLU A 68 -17.14 9.04 -12.19
CA GLU A 68 -16.62 7.68 -12.39
C GLU A 68 -15.39 7.39 -11.52
N PHE A 69 -14.54 8.38 -11.31
CA PHE A 69 -13.39 8.26 -10.40
C PHE A 69 -13.85 8.09 -8.95
N SER A 70 -14.86 8.85 -8.51
CA SER A 70 -15.43 8.71 -7.17
C SER A 70 -16.02 7.31 -6.96
N GLU A 71 -16.82 6.83 -7.90
CA GLU A 71 -17.40 5.48 -7.86
C GLU A 71 -16.33 4.39 -7.85
N PHE A 72 -15.31 4.53 -8.71
CA PHE A 72 -14.16 3.63 -8.75
C PHE A 72 -13.44 3.59 -7.40
N ASN A 73 -13.20 4.75 -6.79
CA ASN A 73 -12.54 4.85 -5.50
C ASN A 73 -13.37 4.18 -4.38
N ASP A 74 -14.69 4.38 -4.36
CA ASP A 74 -15.58 3.76 -3.36
C ASP A 74 -15.61 2.23 -3.49
N SER A 75 -15.71 1.73 -4.73
CA SER A 75 -15.61 0.29 -5.04
C SER A 75 -14.24 -0.28 -4.63
N PHE A 76 -13.17 0.48 -4.88
CA PHE A 76 -11.82 0.10 -4.50
C PHE A 76 -11.65 0.03 -2.98
N GLN A 77 -12.21 0.98 -2.22
CA GLN A 77 -12.23 0.94 -0.76
C GLN A 77 -12.99 -0.27 -0.22
N ALA A 78 -14.14 -0.60 -0.82
CA ALA A 78 -14.90 -1.80 -0.45
C ALA A 78 -14.07 -3.08 -0.66
N PHE A 79 -13.38 -3.19 -1.81
CA PHE A 79 -12.46 -4.29 -2.11
C PHE A 79 -11.33 -4.42 -1.07
N VAL A 80 -10.69 -3.30 -0.71
CA VAL A 80 -9.63 -3.27 0.31
C VAL A 80 -10.16 -3.73 1.67
N ASN A 81 -11.32 -3.21 2.08
CA ASN A 81 -11.93 -3.58 3.36
C ASN A 81 -12.30 -5.06 3.43
N GLU A 82 -12.86 -5.61 2.35
CA GLU A 82 -13.18 -7.04 2.26
C GLU A 82 -11.92 -7.90 2.46
N HIS A 83 -10.83 -7.57 1.76
CA HIS A 83 -9.60 -8.34 1.82
C HIS A 83 -8.88 -8.19 3.16
N LEU A 84 -8.87 -6.98 3.74
CA LEU A 84 -8.36 -6.78 5.10
C LEU A 84 -9.12 -7.66 6.08
N HIS A 85 -10.46 -7.65 6.05
CA HIS A 85 -11.25 -8.49 6.95
C HIS A 85 -10.96 -9.99 6.77
N LYS A 86 -10.84 -10.44 5.52
CA LYS A 86 -10.61 -11.85 5.16
C LYS A 86 -9.24 -12.38 5.56
N TYR A 87 -8.20 -11.54 5.51
CA TYR A 87 -6.81 -11.97 5.73
C TYR A 87 -6.19 -11.43 7.02
N ASN A 88 -6.92 -10.62 7.80
CA ASN A 88 -6.48 -10.16 9.11
C ASN A 88 -6.33 -11.36 10.06
N THR A 89 -5.13 -11.60 10.55
CA THR A 89 -4.78 -12.73 11.41
C THR A 89 -3.69 -12.31 12.39
N ASP A 90 -3.80 -12.78 13.64
CA ASP A 90 -2.78 -12.58 14.67
C ASP A 90 -1.71 -13.68 14.64
N ASN A 91 -1.91 -14.73 13.83
CA ASN A 91 -0.98 -15.83 13.67
C ASN A 91 -0.09 -15.65 12.42
N TYR A 92 1.23 -15.58 12.63
CA TYR A 92 2.26 -15.35 11.62
C TYR A 92 3.24 -16.52 11.42
N ALA A 93 3.05 -17.66 12.10
CA ALA A 93 4.06 -18.72 12.17
C ALA A 93 4.53 -19.25 10.80
N ASP A 94 3.64 -19.27 9.80
CA ASP A 94 3.84 -19.75 8.44
C ASP A 94 3.58 -18.68 7.36
N ARG A 95 3.51 -17.39 7.76
CA ARG A 95 3.09 -16.30 6.87
C ARG A 95 4.20 -15.28 6.66
N ALA A 96 4.27 -14.74 5.44
CA ALA A 96 5.06 -13.55 5.16
C ALA A 96 4.16 -12.31 5.24
N LEU A 97 4.69 -11.21 5.78
CA LEU A 97 4.04 -9.91 5.70
C LEU A 97 4.19 -9.38 4.27
N TYR A 98 3.07 -9.25 3.57
CA TYR A 98 3.02 -8.64 2.25
C TYR A 98 2.53 -7.20 2.38
N GLN A 99 3.36 -6.27 1.94
CA GLN A 99 2.98 -4.88 1.79
C GLN A 99 2.43 -4.68 0.37
N VAL A 100 1.19 -4.20 0.26
CA VAL A 100 0.52 -3.94 -1.03
C VAL A 100 0.27 -2.45 -1.15
N HIS A 101 0.67 -1.88 -2.28
CA HIS A 101 0.50 -0.46 -2.58
C HIS A 101 -0.35 -0.28 -3.82
N PHE A 102 -1.26 0.68 -3.76
CA PHE A 102 -2.02 1.16 -4.90
C PHE A 102 -1.86 2.68 -4.94
N ASN A 103 -1.37 3.18 -6.06
CA ASN A 103 -1.23 4.61 -6.31
C ASN A 103 -2.23 4.97 -7.40
N MET A 104 -3.21 5.81 -7.05
CA MET A 104 -4.15 6.38 -8.00
C MET A 104 -3.70 7.81 -8.28
N ILE A 105 -3.14 8.03 -9.46
CA ILE A 105 -2.62 9.33 -9.90
C ILE A 105 -3.18 9.65 -11.29
N PRO A 106 -3.59 10.90 -11.55
CA PRO A 106 -3.86 11.34 -12.91
C PRO A 106 -2.61 11.14 -13.77
N ALA A 107 -2.75 10.42 -14.87
CA ALA A 107 -1.65 10.17 -15.81
C ALA A 107 -1.61 11.17 -16.98
N ALA A 108 -2.71 11.90 -17.19
CA ALA A 108 -2.88 12.95 -18.19
C ALA A 108 -4.05 13.86 -17.79
N GLU A 109 -4.05 15.08 -18.32
CA GLU A 109 -5.19 16.00 -18.21
C GLU A 109 -6.34 15.56 -19.15
N PRO A 110 -7.60 15.92 -18.83
CA PRO A 110 -8.72 15.76 -19.77
C PRO A 110 -8.46 16.49 -21.10
N LEU A 111 -8.99 15.94 -22.19
CA LEU A 111 -8.99 16.66 -23.48
C LEU A 111 -9.99 17.83 -23.39
N GLU A 112 -9.56 19.03 -23.79
CA GLU A 112 -10.42 20.22 -23.93
C GLU A 112 -11.52 20.03 -24.98
#